data_AF-A0A534MED6-F1
#
_entry.id   AF-A0A534MED6-F1
#
_cell.length_a   1.000
_cell.length_b   1.000
_cell.length_c   1.000
_cell.angle_alpha   90.00
_cell.angle_beta   90.00
_cell.angle_gamma   90.00
#
_symmetry.space_group_name_H-M   'P 1'
#
loop_
_entity.id
_entity.type
_entity.pdbx_description
1 polymer ?
#
loop_
_entity_poly.entity_id
_entity_poly.type
_entity_poly.pdbx_seq_one_letter_code
_entity_poly.pdbx_strand_id
1 'polypeptide(L)'
;MESTGPNGYALFGAMGVFDWILQTLSRIGARVPLQSSTLAIALALMVGLKHPIRRRIYDHLARLPGDHFRSVARSLSLAVGTARYHLDALAREGLVYKQDTNGRARYYITGGEAEVNRLYARHWEYRDVRLRIHGALRRLEKAQPATIAKVLGISRQLASYHLAVLEKSGRVRRQGVQYRLVTGR
;
A
#
# COMPACT_ATOMS: atom_id res chain seq x y z
N MET A 1 34.69 -16.50 -28.04
CA MET A 1 35.06 -15.21 -27.44
C MET A 1 33.81 -14.41 -27.20
N GLU A 2 33.64 -14.03 -25.93
CA GLU A 2 32.88 -12.91 -25.36
C GLU A 2 32.34 -11.85 -26.34
N SER A 3 31.06 -11.47 -26.21
CA SER A 3 30.59 -10.27 -25.46
C SER A 3 30.45 -9.07 -26.40
N THR A 4 29.53 -8.11 -26.30
CA THR A 4 28.23 -7.89 -25.67
C THR A 4 27.79 -6.53 -26.22
N GLY A 5 26.49 -6.30 -26.42
CA GLY A 5 25.92 -4.97 -26.36
C GLY A 5 24.47 -4.94 -26.88
N PRO A 6 23.63 -3.98 -26.46
CA PRO A 6 23.50 -3.38 -25.13
C PRO A 6 22.03 -3.27 -24.68
N ASN A 7 21.83 -2.99 -23.37
CA ASN A 7 20.67 -2.31 -22.77
C ASN A 7 19.28 -2.99 -22.83
N GLY A 8 18.80 -3.40 -21.65
CA GLY A 8 17.41 -3.81 -21.46
C GLY A 8 17.03 -4.16 -20.02
N TYR A 9 17.33 -3.30 -19.04
CA TYR A 9 16.81 -3.49 -17.67
C TYR A 9 16.02 -2.27 -17.20
N ALA A 10 15.07 -1.85 -18.04
CA ALA A 10 13.82 -1.28 -17.56
C ALA A 10 12.79 -2.42 -17.59
N LEU A 11 11.99 -2.56 -16.54
CA LEU A 11 10.98 -3.62 -16.29
C LEU A 11 11.49 -4.94 -15.73
N PHE A 12 11.74 -5.01 -14.41
CA PHE A 12 11.52 -6.28 -13.70
C PHE A 12 10.81 -6.02 -12.36
N GLY A 13 9.48 -6.08 -12.42
CA GLY A 13 8.62 -6.31 -11.26
C GLY A 13 8.66 -7.79 -10.82
N ALA A 14 7.89 -8.12 -9.78
CA ALA A 14 7.85 -9.38 -9.03
C ALA A 14 7.89 -10.71 -9.84
N MET A 15 7.59 -10.68 -11.14
CA MET A 15 7.74 -11.83 -12.04
C MET A 15 9.20 -12.23 -12.28
N GLY A 16 10.16 -11.29 -12.29
CA GLY A 16 11.56 -11.59 -12.65
C GLY A 16 12.32 -12.40 -11.61
N VAL A 17 12.09 -12.12 -10.33
CA VAL A 17 12.73 -12.87 -9.22
C VAL A 17 12.12 -14.27 -9.13
N PHE A 18 10.80 -14.37 -9.33
CA PHE A 18 10.10 -15.65 -9.31
C PHE A 18 10.48 -16.54 -10.50
N ASP A 19 10.58 -15.97 -11.70
CA ASP A 19 10.95 -16.69 -12.92
C ASP A 19 12.43 -17.08 -12.96
N TRP A 20 13.33 -16.25 -12.39
CA TRP A 20 14.74 -16.60 -12.19
C TRP A 20 14.92 -17.74 -11.17
N ILE A 21 14.16 -17.71 -10.08
CA ILE A 21 14.12 -18.79 -9.09
C ILE A 21 13.56 -20.06 -9.76
N LEU A 22 12.42 -20.00 -10.46
CA LEU A 22 11.83 -21.15 -11.15
C LEU A 22 12.72 -21.75 -12.24
N GLN A 23 13.36 -20.92 -13.09
CA GLN A 23 14.29 -21.40 -14.13
C GLN A 23 15.59 -21.98 -13.55
N THR A 24 16.01 -21.52 -12.38
CA THR A 24 17.17 -22.10 -11.69
C THR A 24 16.79 -23.45 -11.04
N LEU A 25 15.56 -23.57 -10.53
CA LEU A 25 15.02 -24.79 -9.91
C LEU A 25 14.61 -25.87 -10.91
N SER A 26 14.29 -25.53 -12.16
CA SER A 26 13.99 -26.52 -13.20
C SER A 26 15.25 -27.15 -13.81
N ARG A 27 16.42 -26.52 -13.67
CA ARG A 27 17.73 -27.05 -14.12
C ARG A 27 18.38 -28.02 -13.13
N ILE A 28 17.98 -27.94 -11.86
CA ILE A 28 18.49 -28.78 -10.78
C ILE A 28 17.28 -29.54 -10.27
N GLY A 29 17.08 -30.79 -10.68
CA GLY A 29 15.94 -31.62 -10.31
C GLY A 29 15.84 -31.94 -8.81
N ALA A 30 15.72 -30.92 -7.97
CA ALA A 30 15.72 -31.00 -6.52
C ALA A 30 14.44 -30.33 -6.01
N ARG A 31 13.58 -31.12 -5.37
CA ARG A 31 12.48 -30.60 -4.56
C ARG A 31 13.08 -29.66 -3.51
N VAL A 32 12.80 -28.36 -3.63
CA VAL A 32 13.26 -27.37 -2.64
C VAL A 32 12.42 -27.52 -1.37
N PRO A 33 13.01 -27.82 -0.22
CA PRO A 33 12.28 -27.87 1.04
C PRO A 33 11.88 -26.45 1.48
N LEU A 34 10.72 -26.32 2.13
CA LEU A 34 10.13 -25.07 2.66
C LEU A 34 11.08 -24.20 3.55
N GLN A 35 12.27 -24.68 3.89
CA GLN A 35 13.29 -24.00 4.70
C GLN A 35 14.05 -22.89 3.94
N SER A 36 14.03 -22.90 2.61
CA SER A 36 14.78 -21.93 1.79
C SER A 36 14.22 -20.50 1.88
N SER A 37 12.95 -20.33 2.21
CA SER A 37 12.32 -19.01 2.42
C SER A 37 12.75 -18.35 3.72
N THR A 38 12.94 -19.11 4.80
CA THR A 38 13.38 -18.59 6.10
C THR A 38 14.81 -18.06 6.05
N LEU A 39 15.72 -18.78 5.37
CA LEU A 39 17.12 -18.36 5.24
C LEU A 39 17.26 -17.09 4.39
N ALA A 40 16.49 -17.00 3.29
CA ALA A 40 16.47 -15.82 2.43
C ALA A 40 15.93 -14.58 3.18
N ILE A 41 14.86 -14.75 3.98
CA ILE A 41 14.33 -13.68 4.84
C ILE A 41 15.36 -13.30 5.92
N ALA A 42 16.00 -14.26 6.57
CA ALA A 42 17.01 -13.99 7.60
C ALA A 42 18.21 -13.23 7.03
N LEU A 43 18.70 -13.62 5.84
CA LEU A 43 19.78 -12.93 5.16
C LEU A 43 19.36 -11.52 4.70
N ALA A 44 18.15 -11.38 4.15
CA ALA A 44 17.58 -10.09 3.78
C ALA A 44 17.45 -9.17 5.00
N LEU A 45 17.00 -9.68 6.15
CA LEU A 45 16.94 -8.93 7.41
C LEU A 45 18.33 -8.52 7.87
N MET A 46 19.32 -9.42 7.82
CA MET A 46 20.69 -9.12 8.21
C MET A 46 21.36 -8.07 7.32
N VAL A 47 21.11 -8.07 6.01
CA VAL A 47 21.70 -7.08 5.08
C VAL A 47 20.88 -5.79 5.05
N GLY A 48 19.57 -5.93 4.99
CA GLY A 48 18.61 -4.84 4.86
C GLY A 48 18.42 -4.04 6.14
N LEU A 49 18.60 -4.61 7.33
CA LEU A 49 18.45 -3.88 8.59
C LEU A 49 19.77 -3.42 9.22
N LYS A 50 20.91 -3.65 8.57
CA LYS A 50 22.22 -3.06 8.99
C LYS A 50 22.20 -1.54 9.04
N HIS A 51 21.41 -0.90 8.17
CA HIS A 51 21.33 0.55 8.14
C HIS A 51 20.33 1.05 9.20
N PRO A 52 20.74 1.95 10.11
CA PRO A 52 19.92 2.36 11.26
C PRO A 52 18.57 2.97 10.83
N ILE A 53 18.54 3.71 9.71
CA ILE A 53 17.28 4.26 9.19
C ILE A 53 16.36 3.16 8.64
N ARG A 54 16.90 2.14 7.96
CA ARG A 54 16.09 1.02 7.45
C ARG A 54 15.51 0.22 8.61
N ARG A 55 16.29 0.00 9.67
CA ARG A 55 15.82 -0.61 10.92
C ARG A 55 14.69 0.20 11.56
N ARG A 56 14.86 1.52 11.71
CA ARG A 56 13.82 2.41 12.28
C ARG A 56 12.52 2.38 11.47
N ILE A 57 12.61 2.38 10.14
CA ILE A 57 11.44 2.27 9.25
C ILE A 57 10.76 0.90 9.42
N TYR A 58 11.53 -0.18 9.41
CA TYR A 58 11.01 -1.53 9.59
C TYR A 58 10.28 -1.66 10.94
N ASP A 59 10.92 -1.25 12.03
CA ASP A 59 10.35 -1.30 13.38
C ASP A 59 9.09 -0.41 13.51
N HIS A 60 9.05 0.73 12.81
CA HIS A 60 7.85 1.57 12.72
C HIS A 60 6.70 0.84 12.02
N LEU A 61 6.97 0.21 10.87
CA LEU A 61 5.97 -0.52 10.11
C LEU A 61 5.53 -1.83 10.78
N ALA A 62 6.37 -2.43 11.62
CA ALA A 62 5.98 -3.55 12.47
C ALA A 62 4.96 -3.13 13.55
N ARG A 63 5.08 -1.91 14.10
CA ARG A 63 4.13 -1.36 15.09
C ARG A 63 2.89 -0.72 14.46
N LEU A 64 3.04 -0.14 13.28
CA LEU A 64 1.96 0.52 12.54
C LEU A 64 1.93 0.05 11.07
N PRO A 65 1.48 -1.19 10.82
CA PRO A 65 1.40 -1.72 9.46
C PRO A 65 0.47 -0.88 8.59
N GLY A 66 0.85 -0.68 7.33
CA GLY A 66 0.07 0.07 6.36
C GLY A 66 0.13 1.59 6.52
N ASP A 67 1.08 2.10 7.31
CA ASP A 67 1.28 3.55 7.40
C ASP A 67 1.67 4.14 6.04
N HIS A 68 1.22 5.36 5.78
CA HIS A 68 1.42 6.00 4.49
C HIS A 68 2.77 6.72 4.42
N PHE A 69 3.36 6.78 3.23
CA PHE A 69 4.69 7.36 2.97
C PHE A 69 5.01 8.64 3.77
N ARG A 70 4.12 9.64 3.69
CA ARG A 70 4.30 10.94 4.36
C ARG A 70 4.21 10.87 5.88
N SER A 71 3.44 9.94 6.43
CA SER A 71 3.37 9.72 7.88
C SER A 71 4.65 9.04 8.36
N VAL A 72 5.14 8.00 7.67
CA VAL A 72 6.43 7.36 7.98
C VAL A 72 7.56 8.40 8.02
N ALA A 73 7.67 9.24 6.99
CA ALA A 73 8.69 10.29 6.95
C ALA A 73 8.57 11.27 8.13
N ARG A 74 7.35 11.70 8.47
CA ARG A 74 7.09 12.64 9.56
C ARG A 74 7.36 12.01 10.93
N SER A 75 6.80 10.84 11.21
CA SER A 75 6.92 10.14 12.49
C SER A 75 8.35 9.76 12.83
N LEU A 76 9.20 9.54 11.82
CA LEU A 76 10.61 9.24 12.00
C LEU A 76 11.53 10.46 11.82
N SER A 77 10.96 11.65 11.60
CA SER A 77 11.69 12.89 11.33
C SER A 77 12.72 12.74 10.21
N LEU A 78 12.35 12.05 9.13
CA LEU A 78 13.20 11.80 7.98
C LEU A 78 12.90 12.81 6.86
N ALA A 79 13.94 13.26 6.17
CA ALA A 79 13.77 13.96 4.92
C ALA A 79 13.04 13.06 3.91
N VAL A 80 12.20 13.68 3.06
CA VAL A 80 11.31 12.96 2.12
C VAL A 80 12.10 12.06 1.18
N GLY A 81 13.20 12.56 0.62
CA GLY A 81 14.09 11.78 -0.26
C GLY A 81 14.72 10.60 0.47
N THR A 82 15.19 10.81 1.70
CA THR A 82 15.77 9.77 2.56
C THR A 82 14.75 8.67 2.89
N ALA A 83 13.54 9.04 3.29
CA ALA A 83 12.46 8.08 3.55
C ALA A 83 12.13 7.25 2.31
N ARG A 84 12.05 7.90 1.13
CA ARG A 84 11.79 7.23 -0.15
C ARG A 84 12.90 6.23 -0.47
N TYR A 85 14.15 6.68 -0.47
CA TYR A 85 15.30 5.83 -0.76
C TYR A 85 15.32 4.57 0.10
N HIS A 86 15.10 4.71 1.41
CA HIS A 86 15.13 3.57 2.31
C HIS A 86 13.91 2.65 2.20
N LEU A 87 12.71 3.19 1.96
CA LEU A 87 11.52 2.37 1.71
C LEU A 87 11.65 1.58 0.39
N ASP A 88 12.18 2.21 -0.66
CA ASP A 88 12.42 1.55 -1.95
C ASP A 88 13.50 0.46 -1.81
N ALA A 89 14.55 0.71 -1.03
CA ALA A 89 15.56 -0.31 -0.71
C ALA A 89 14.95 -1.50 0.05
N LEU A 90 14.18 -1.26 1.11
CA LEU A 90 13.51 -2.32 1.87
C LEU A 90 12.52 -3.11 1.00
N ALA A 91 11.83 -2.44 0.06
CA ALA A 91 10.89 -3.10 -0.85
C ALA A 91 11.62 -3.99 -1.87
N ARG A 92 12.72 -3.50 -2.44
CA ARG A 92 13.57 -4.27 -3.35
C ARG A 92 14.23 -5.47 -2.67
N GLU A 93 14.57 -5.35 -1.40
CA GLU A 93 15.09 -6.45 -0.57
C GLU A 93 14.00 -7.42 -0.10
N GLY A 94 12.73 -7.15 -0.43
CA GLY A 94 11.60 -8.01 -0.08
C GLY A 94 11.19 -7.95 1.40
N LEU A 95 11.74 -7.02 2.19
CA LEU A 95 11.43 -6.88 3.63
C LEU A 95 10.10 -6.16 3.89
N VAL A 96 9.70 -5.28 2.96
CA VAL A 96 8.41 -4.62 2.98
C VAL A 96 7.76 -4.72 1.61
N TYR A 97 6.44 -4.58 1.53
CA TYR A 97 5.75 -4.39 0.27
C TYR A 97 4.92 -3.11 0.30
N LYS A 98 4.77 -2.52 -0.88
CA LYS A 98 3.99 -1.30 -1.11
C LYS A 98 2.62 -1.66 -1.66
N GLN A 99 1.57 -1.05 -1.12
CA GLN A 99 0.22 -1.11 -1.65
C GLN A 99 -0.28 0.31 -1.92
N ASP A 100 -0.70 0.58 -3.16
CA ASP A 100 -1.31 1.86 -3.53
C ASP A 100 -2.81 1.79 -3.33
N THR A 101 -3.30 2.43 -2.27
CA THR A 101 -4.74 2.47 -1.94
C THR A 101 -5.19 3.92 -1.94
N ASN A 102 -6.22 4.24 -2.74
CA ASN A 102 -6.86 5.56 -2.74
C ASN A 102 -5.90 6.74 -3.03
N GLY A 103 -4.85 6.50 -3.84
CA GLY A 103 -3.83 7.48 -4.18
C GLY A 103 -2.76 7.68 -3.10
N ARG A 104 -2.68 6.77 -2.12
CA ARG A 104 -1.67 6.78 -1.06
C ARG A 104 -0.90 5.47 -1.07
N ALA A 105 0.43 5.58 -1.16
CA ALA A 105 1.34 4.48 -0.94
C ALA A 105 1.37 4.13 0.55
N ARG A 106 1.01 2.89 0.87
CA ARG A 106 1.06 2.28 2.20
C ARG A 106 2.06 1.14 2.21
N TYR A 107 2.76 0.96 3.31
CA TYR A 107 3.84 -0.03 3.41
C TYR A 107 3.56 -1.03 4.53
N TYR A 108 3.89 -2.29 4.30
CA TYR A 108 3.66 -3.39 5.22
C TYR A 108 4.88 -4.29 5.27
N ILE A 109 5.11 -4.97 6.39
CA ILE A 109 6.19 -5.96 6.51
C ILE A 109 5.85 -7.20 5.70
N THR A 110 6.80 -7.69 4.90
CA THR A 110 6.69 -8.96 4.18
C THR A 110 6.95 -10.12 5.13
N GLY A 111 6.15 -11.19 5.05
CA GLY A 111 6.32 -12.37 5.89
C GLY A 111 5.99 -12.16 7.37
N GLY A 112 5.48 -10.98 7.75
CA GLY A 112 4.87 -10.76 9.06
C GLY A 112 3.53 -11.50 9.19
N GLU A 113 2.85 -11.32 10.33
CA GLU A 113 1.55 -11.94 10.56
C GLU A 113 0.52 -11.43 9.53
N ALA A 114 0.19 -12.29 8.55
CA ALA A 114 -0.63 -11.92 7.40
C ALA A 114 -2.04 -11.46 7.80
N GLU A 115 -2.55 -11.90 8.94
CA GLU A 115 -3.81 -11.41 9.50
C GLU A 115 -3.69 -9.97 10.01
N VAL A 116 -2.60 -9.62 10.70
CA VAL A 116 -2.35 -8.25 11.18
C VAL A 116 -2.29 -7.28 10.00
N ASN A 117 -1.53 -7.59 8.96
CA ASN A 117 -1.46 -6.74 7.76
C ASN A 117 -2.85 -6.56 7.12
N ARG A 118 -3.66 -7.62 7.04
CA ARG A 118 -5.03 -7.57 6.52
C ARG A 118 -5.96 -6.70 7.39
N LEU A 119 -5.88 -6.83 8.71
CA LEU A 119 -6.68 -6.03 9.65
C LEU A 119 -6.35 -4.54 9.52
N TYR A 120 -5.06 -4.18 9.49
CA TYR A 120 -4.63 -2.79 9.31
C TYR A 120 -5.01 -2.25 7.94
N ALA A 121 -4.90 -3.04 6.87
CA ALA A 121 -5.33 -2.63 5.54
C ALA A 121 -6.83 -2.24 5.54
N ARG A 122 -7.69 -3.08 6.13
CA ARG A 122 -9.13 -2.77 6.29
C ARG A 122 -9.37 -1.53 7.15
N HIS A 123 -8.65 -1.38 8.25
CA HIS A 123 -8.74 -0.18 9.10
C HIS A 123 -8.40 1.10 8.33
N TRP A 124 -7.34 1.05 7.53
CA TRP A 124 -6.91 2.18 6.71
C TRP A 124 -7.87 2.50 5.56
N GLU A 125 -8.49 1.48 4.97
CA GLU A 125 -9.57 1.63 4.01
C GLU A 125 -10.81 2.24 4.66
N TYR A 126 -11.20 1.77 5.84
CA TYR A 126 -12.33 2.35 6.58
C TYR A 126 -12.11 3.83 6.92
N ARG A 127 -10.87 4.23 7.18
CA ARG A 127 -10.50 5.65 7.38
C ARG A 127 -10.51 6.48 6.09
N ASP A 128 -10.63 5.87 4.91
CA ASP A 128 -10.77 6.61 3.66
C ASP A 128 -12.11 7.35 3.63
N VAL A 129 -12.03 8.67 3.43
CA VAL A 129 -13.21 9.55 3.47
C VAL A 129 -14.23 9.16 2.41
N ARG A 130 -13.82 8.69 1.22
CA ARG A 130 -14.76 8.28 0.17
C ARG A 130 -15.52 7.01 0.54
N LEU A 131 -14.87 6.04 1.19
CA LEU A 131 -15.54 4.86 1.71
C LEU A 131 -16.49 5.20 2.87
N ARG A 132 -16.10 6.11 3.76
CA ARG A 132 -16.98 6.64 4.81
C ARG A 132 -18.20 7.35 4.25
N ILE A 133 -18.03 8.15 3.20
CA ILE A 133 -19.12 8.79 2.45
C ILE A 133 -20.02 7.73 1.82
N HIS A 134 -19.45 6.71 1.17
CA HIS A 134 -20.21 5.62 0.60
C HIS A 134 -21.05 4.88 1.66
N GLY A 135 -20.48 4.60 2.84
CA GLY A 135 -21.20 3.98 3.96
C GLY A 135 -22.29 4.88 4.55
N ALA A 136 -22.06 6.20 4.61
CA ALA A 136 -23.07 7.16 5.02
C ALA A 136 -24.24 7.22 4.02
N LEU A 137 -23.95 7.31 2.72
CA LEU A 137 -24.98 7.34 1.67
C LEU A 137 -25.74 6.02 1.55
N ARG A 138 -25.12 4.88 1.84
CA ARG A 138 -25.83 3.59 1.91
C ARG A 138 -26.90 3.57 3.00
N ARG A 139 -26.64 4.24 4.14
CA ARG A 139 -27.57 4.32 5.28
C ARG A 139 -28.61 5.42 5.13
N LEU A 140 -28.23 6.56 4.54
CA LEU A 140 -29.11 7.72 4.37
C LEU A 140 -29.91 7.69 3.05
N GLU A 141 -29.58 6.76 2.15
CA GLU A 141 -30.04 6.66 0.75
C GLU A 141 -29.66 7.84 -0.15
N LYS A 142 -29.95 9.06 0.30
CA LYS A 142 -29.56 10.34 -0.33
C LYS A 142 -29.30 11.41 0.74
N ALA A 143 -28.27 12.23 0.56
CA ALA A 143 -27.94 13.28 1.53
C ALA A 143 -27.22 14.47 0.90
N GLN A 144 -27.36 15.65 1.50
CA GLN A 144 -26.58 16.83 1.12
C GLN A 144 -25.15 16.77 1.69
N PRO A 145 -24.17 17.49 1.11
CA PRO A 145 -22.81 17.56 1.64
C PRO A 145 -22.73 17.99 3.11
N ALA A 146 -23.60 18.90 3.55
CA ALA A 146 -23.64 19.35 4.95
C ALA A 146 -24.06 18.23 5.92
N THR A 147 -25.07 17.44 5.55
CA THR A 147 -25.52 16.28 6.34
C THR A 147 -24.41 15.22 6.43
N ILE A 148 -23.75 14.92 5.30
CA ILE A 148 -22.65 13.96 5.25
C ILE A 148 -21.46 14.43 6.11
N ALA A 149 -21.11 15.72 6.01
CA ALA A 149 -20.08 16.34 6.81
C ALA A 149 -20.36 16.20 8.32
N LYS A 150 -21.60 16.50 8.75
CA LYS A 150 -22.04 16.35 10.13
C LYS A 150 -21.95 14.90 10.62
N VAL A 151 -22.46 13.95 9.84
CA VAL A 151 -22.44 12.51 10.19
C VAL A 151 -21.02 11.96 10.29
N LEU A 152 -20.11 12.44 9.44
CA LEU A 152 -18.73 11.95 9.40
C LEU A 152 -17.76 12.77 10.26
N GLY A 153 -18.20 13.86 10.90
CA GLY A 153 -17.33 14.75 11.67
C GLY A 153 -16.19 15.34 10.82
N ILE A 154 -16.48 15.70 9.56
CA ILE A 154 -15.52 16.32 8.64
C ILE A 154 -16.03 17.69 8.18
N SER A 155 -15.16 18.52 7.60
CA SER A 155 -15.60 19.81 7.06
C SER A 155 -16.51 19.64 5.85
N ARG A 156 -17.45 20.57 5.67
CA ARG A 156 -18.33 20.62 4.49
C ARG A 156 -17.54 20.69 3.19
N GLN A 157 -16.45 21.47 3.15
CA GLN A 157 -15.59 21.60 1.98
C GLN A 157 -14.93 20.27 1.61
N LEU A 158 -14.44 19.51 2.59
CA LEU A 158 -13.83 18.20 2.36
C LEU A 158 -14.87 17.18 1.86
N ALA A 159 -16.07 17.18 2.46
CA ALA A 159 -17.17 16.35 2.00
C ALA A 159 -17.55 16.68 0.54
N SER A 160 -17.72 17.96 0.20
CA SER A 160 -18.03 18.41 -1.17
C SER A 160 -16.96 17.99 -2.17
N TYR A 161 -15.68 18.17 -1.83
CA TYR A 161 -14.57 17.73 -2.68
C TYR A 161 -14.65 16.22 -2.97
N HIS A 162 -14.80 15.39 -1.94
CA HIS A 162 -14.86 13.94 -2.13
C HIS A 162 -16.11 13.48 -2.86
N LEU A 163 -17.26 14.15 -2.66
CA LEU A 163 -18.48 13.88 -3.42
C LEU A 163 -18.32 14.21 -4.90
N ALA A 164 -17.69 15.33 -5.24
CA ALA A 164 -17.39 15.69 -6.63
C ALA A 164 -16.44 14.68 -7.29
N VAL A 165 -15.42 14.21 -6.56
CA VAL A 165 -14.52 13.15 -7.05
C VAL A 165 -15.27 11.84 -7.26
N LEU A 166 -16.15 11.45 -6.32
CA LEU A 166 -16.97 10.24 -6.43
C LEU A 166 -17.96 10.34 -7.60
N GLU A 167 -18.55 11.51 -7.83
CA GLU A 167 -19.46 11.78 -8.93
C GLU A 167 -18.74 11.67 -10.27
N LYS A 168 -17.56 12.28 -10.40
CA LYS A 168 -16.70 12.15 -11.57
C LYS A 168 -16.32 10.70 -11.87
N SER A 169 -16.17 9.87 -10.83
CA SER A 169 -15.89 8.44 -10.96
C SER A 169 -17.13 7.55 -11.18
N GLY A 170 -18.32 8.13 -11.28
CA GLY A 170 -19.58 7.39 -11.49
C GLY A 170 -20.09 6.60 -10.27
N ARG A 171 -19.51 6.81 -9.08
CA ARG A 171 -19.89 6.07 -7.86
C ARG A 171 -21.08 6.69 -7.12
N VAL A 172 -21.28 7.99 -7.29
CA VAL A 172 -22.44 8.73 -6.76
C VAL A 172 -23.04 9.59 -7.85
N ARG A 173 -24.32 9.92 -7.72
CA ARG A 173 -25.03 10.83 -8.63
C ARG A 173 -25.63 11.96 -7.83
N ARG A 174 -25.46 13.19 -8.32
CA ARG A 174 -26.12 14.36 -7.76
C ARG A 174 -27.56 14.48 -8.27
N GLN A 175 -28.48 14.80 -7.35
CA GLN A 175 -29.89 15.10 -7.59
C GLN A 175 -30.20 16.43 -6.88
N GLY A 176 -30.18 17.53 -7.63
CA GLY A 176 -30.25 18.87 -7.07
C GLY A 176 -29.08 19.17 -6.12
N VAL A 177 -29.38 19.32 -4.83
CA VAL A 177 -28.38 19.57 -3.76
C VAL A 177 -27.96 18.30 -3.01
N GLN A 178 -28.61 17.17 -3.28
CA GLN A 178 -28.36 15.89 -2.64
C GLN A 178 -27.50 14.98 -3.53
N TYR A 179 -26.79 14.07 -2.89
CA TYR A 179 -26.04 12.99 -3.53
C TYR A 179 -26.64 11.66 -3.10
N ARG A 180 -26.63 10.68 -4.01
CA ARG A 180 -26.97 9.27 -3.73
C ARG A 180 -25.95 8.35 -4.38
N LEU A 181 -25.85 7.12 -3.90
CA LEU A 181 -25.04 6.10 -4.59
C LEU A 181 -25.63 5.83 -5.98
N VAL A 182 -24.77 5.60 -6.95
CA VAL A 182 -25.17 4.97 -8.21
C VAL A 182 -25.29 3.48 -7.92
N THR A 183 -26.52 2.99 -7.82
CA THR A 183 -26.77 1.55 -7.72
C THR A 183 -26.50 0.95 -9.10
N GLY A 184 -25.37 0.27 -9.26
CA GLY A 184 -25.12 -0.62 -10.39
C GLY A 184 -25.76 -1.98 -10.12
N ARG A 185 -26.32 -2.58 -11.18
CA ARG A 185 -26.77 -3.98 -11.27
C ARG A 185 -25.71 -4.97 -10.77
#